data_AF-E0VM32-F1
#
_entry.id   AF-E0VM32-F1
#
_cell.length_a   1.000
_cell.length_b   1.000
_cell.length_c   1.000
_cell.angle_alpha   90.00
_cell.angle_beta   90.00
_cell.angle_gamma   90.00
#
_symmetry.space_group_name_H-M   'P 1'
#
loop_
_entity.id
_entity.type
_entity.pdbx_description
1 polymer ?
#
loop_
_entity_poly.entity_id
_entity_poly.type
_entity_poly.pdbx_seq_one_letter_code
_entity_poly.pdbx_strand_id
1 'polypeptide(L)'
;MQNTQKETFKVTLSMRKAPEGTPVYCKMEKNDRFSQPKTVKLHSDSTYRMDVSFIPPKDLELLTVNGIEIIAGERARSSTASAYSSYYSTKGLQPSKRGSRENMTITMKVLLIDFLIHLP
;
A
#
# COMPACT_ATOMS: atom_id res chain seq x y z
N MET A 1 -29.34 17.29 10.74
CA MET A 1 -28.31 17.23 9.68
C MET A 1 -27.03 16.74 10.34
N GLN A 2 -26.60 15.51 10.09
CA GLN A 2 -25.38 14.96 10.69
C GLN A 2 -24.18 15.48 9.90
N ASN A 3 -23.31 16.26 10.53
CA ASN A 3 -22.03 16.67 9.95
C ASN A 3 -21.13 15.43 9.86
N THR A 4 -21.02 14.83 8.67
CA THR A 4 -19.96 13.86 8.40
C THR A 4 -18.64 14.63 8.37
N GLN A 5 -17.93 14.70 9.50
CA GLN A 5 -16.57 15.23 9.51
C GLN A 5 -15.70 14.31 8.64
N LYS A 6 -15.11 14.88 7.58
CA LYS A 6 -14.23 14.17 6.66
C LYS A 6 -12.87 13.99 7.34
N GLU A 7 -12.66 12.84 7.98
CA GLU A 7 -11.36 12.53 8.56
C GLU A 7 -10.31 12.36 7.46
N THR A 8 -9.19 13.07 7.58
CA THR A 8 -8.09 13.02 6.63
C THR A 8 -6.88 12.37 7.29
N PHE A 9 -6.28 11.39 6.63
CA PHE A 9 -5.05 10.75 7.07
C PHE A 9 -4.07 10.64 5.90
N LYS A 10 -2.78 10.56 6.22
CA LYS A 10 -1.70 10.31 5.28
C LYS A 10 -1.42 8.81 5.26
N VAL A 11 -1.35 8.24 4.06
CA VAL A 11 -0.83 6.90 3.81
C VAL A 11 0.51 7.00 3.08
N THR A 12 1.48 6.21 3.50
CA THR A 12 2.74 6.00 2.78
C THR A 12 2.87 4.53 2.45
N LEU A 13 3.08 4.22 1.17
CA LEU A 13 3.40 2.88 0.70
C LEU A 13 4.81 2.89 0.12
N SER A 14 5.64 1.95 0.55
CA SER A 14 6.94 1.68 -0.06
C SER A 14 7.05 0.22 -0.49
N MET A 15 7.81 -0.02 -1.55
CA MET A 15 8.03 -1.36 -2.09
C MET A 15 9.52 -1.54 -2.43
N ARG A 16 10.09 -2.65 -1.99
CA ARG A 16 11.50 -3.02 -2.20
C ARG A 16 11.58 -4.49 -2.57
N LYS A 17 12.47 -4.86 -3.48
CA LYS A 17 12.73 -6.27 -3.80
C LYS A 17 13.41 -6.92 -2.59
N ALA A 18 12.94 -8.09 -2.18
CA ALA A 18 13.50 -8.87 -1.08
C ALA A 18 14.37 -10.02 -1.62
N PRO A 19 15.38 -10.48 -0.85
CA PRO A 19 15.84 -9.97 0.44
C PRO A 19 16.80 -8.77 0.31
N GLU A 20 17.31 -8.50 -0.88
CA GLU A 20 18.40 -7.56 -1.17
C GLU A 20 18.07 -6.09 -0.87
N GLY A 21 16.78 -5.75 -0.73
CA GLY A 21 16.31 -4.41 -0.39
C GLY A 21 16.40 -3.40 -1.55
N THR A 22 16.64 -3.87 -2.78
CA THR A 22 16.79 -2.99 -3.94
C THR A 22 15.47 -2.23 -4.23
N PRO A 23 15.52 -0.90 -4.45
CA PRO A 23 14.32 -0.14 -4.78
C PRO A 23 13.66 -0.62 -6.07
N VAL A 24 12.33 -0.61 -6.09
CA VAL A 24 11.59 -0.85 -7.33
C VAL A 24 11.75 0.36 -8.24
N TYR A 25 12.09 0.14 -9.51
CA TYR A 25 12.14 1.21 -10.50
C TYR A 25 10.73 1.80 -10.67
N CYS A 26 10.59 3.10 -10.37
CA CYS A 26 9.34 3.83 -10.45
C CYS A 26 9.52 5.03 -11.39
N LYS A 27 8.70 5.10 -12.45
CA LYS A 27 8.65 6.24 -13.37
C LYS A 27 7.32 6.97 -13.20
N MET A 28 7.38 8.27 -12.92
CA MET A 28 6.21 9.14 -13.00
C MET A 28 5.89 9.41 -14.46
N GLU A 29 4.64 9.21 -14.86
CA GLU A 29 4.20 9.61 -16.19
C GLU A 29 4.03 11.14 -16.21
N LYS A 30 4.57 11.80 -17.25
CA LYS A 30 4.80 13.25 -17.28
C LYS A 30 3.56 14.11 -17.53
N ASN A 31 2.41 13.52 -17.87
CA ASN A 31 1.37 14.24 -18.60
C ASN A 31 -0.06 14.00 -18.11
N ASP A 32 -0.28 13.92 -16.81
CA ASP A 32 -1.64 13.96 -16.30
C ASP A 32 -1.71 14.89 -15.07
N ARG A 33 -2.46 15.98 -15.23
CA ARG A 33 -2.51 17.11 -14.28
C ARG A 33 -3.26 16.75 -12.99
N PHE A 34 -3.96 15.61 -12.96
CA PHE A 34 -4.85 15.26 -11.84
C PHE A 34 -4.77 13.81 -11.37
N SER A 35 -4.26 12.87 -12.17
CA SER A 35 -3.85 11.54 -11.70
C SER A 35 -2.38 11.34 -12.02
N GLN A 36 -1.55 10.94 -11.07
CA GLN A 36 -0.14 10.64 -11.33
C GLN A 36 0.06 9.13 -11.33
N PRO A 37 -0.32 8.42 -12.42
CA PRO A 37 -0.05 7.00 -12.51
C PRO A 37 1.47 6.79 -12.42
N LYS A 38 1.88 5.92 -11.50
CA LYS A 38 3.27 5.51 -11.34
C LYS A 38 3.45 4.19 -12.06
N THR A 39 4.33 4.15 -13.06
CA THR A 39 4.76 2.89 -13.67
C THR A 39 5.85 2.30 -12.80
N VAL A 40 5.60 1.11 -12.24
CA VAL A 40 6.61 0.31 -11.53
C VAL A 40 7.10 -0.83 -12.42
N LYS A 41 8.39 -1.18 -12.33
CA LYS A 41 8.93 -2.38 -12.99
C LYS A 41 9.19 -3.46 -11.95
N LEU A 42 8.46 -4.55 -12.05
CA LEU A 42 8.67 -5.75 -11.25
C LEU A 42 9.30 -6.82 -12.13
N HIS A 43 10.34 -7.47 -11.62
CA HIS A 43 10.83 -8.74 -12.16
C HIS A 43 9.83 -9.83 -11.80
N SER A 44 9.52 -10.72 -12.76
CA SER A 44 8.86 -11.99 -12.50
C SER A 44 9.68 -12.86 -11.54
N ASP A 45 9.01 -13.81 -10.89
CA ASP A 45 9.63 -14.77 -9.96
C ASP A 45 10.45 -14.11 -8.83
N SER A 46 10.05 -12.91 -8.43
CA SER A 46 10.67 -12.15 -7.35
C SER A 46 9.68 -11.88 -6.22
N THR A 47 10.20 -11.70 -5.01
CA THR A 47 9.42 -11.29 -3.83
C THR A 47 9.71 -9.83 -3.50
N TYR A 48 8.69 -9.07 -3.13
CA TYR A 48 8.78 -7.67 -2.76
C TYR A 48 8.25 -7.48 -1.36
N ARG A 49 9.01 -6.80 -0.51
CA ARG A 49 8.53 -6.28 0.76
C ARG A 49 7.74 -5.01 0.49
N MET A 50 6.52 -4.96 1.00
CA MET A 50 5.69 -3.76 1.01
C MET A 50 5.58 -3.25 2.44
N ASP A 51 5.88 -1.98 2.65
CA ASP A 51 5.70 -1.33 3.95
C ASP A 51 4.67 -0.22 3.81
N VAL A 52 3.63 -0.27 4.65
CA VAL A 52 2.53 0.70 4.69
C VAL A 52 2.58 1.45 6.02
N SER A 53 2.43 2.76 6.01
CA SER A 53 2.27 3.54 7.24
C SER A 53 1.16 4.56 7.15
N PHE A 54 0.52 4.82 8.29
CA PHE A 54 -0.57 5.77 8.45
C PHE A 54 -0.23 6.83 9.48
N ILE A 55 -0.60 8.08 9.19
CA ILE A 55 -0.54 9.23 10.10
C ILE A 55 -1.86 10.00 9.99
N PRO A 56 -2.71 10.09 11.03
CA PRO A 56 -2.60 9.42 12.34
C PRO A 56 -2.65 7.88 12.24
N PRO A 57 -2.40 7.12 13.34
CA PRO A 57 -2.45 5.67 13.34
C PRO A 57 -3.81 5.14 12.84
N LYS A 58 -3.79 4.04 12.08
CA LYS A 58 -4.99 3.36 11.58
C LYS A 58 -4.77 1.85 11.58
N ASP A 59 -5.85 1.09 11.73
CA ASP A 59 -5.81 -0.36 11.63
C ASP A 59 -5.95 -0.80 10.17
N LEU A 60 -4.92 -1.48 9.65
CA LEU A 60 -4.97 -2.10 8.32
C LEU A 60 -5.63 -3.48 8.42
N GLU A 61 -6.88 -3.58 7.96
CA GLU A 61 -7.63 -4.84 7.99
C GLU A 61 -7.34 -5.74 6.79
N LEU A 62 -7.19 -5.13 5.62
CA LEU A 62 -6.99 -5.86 4.37
C LEU A 62 -6.00 -5.12 3.49
N LEU A 63 -5.09 -5.88 2.89
CA LEU A 63 -4.21 -5.42 1.83
C LEU A 63 -4.25 -6.43 0.69
N THR A 64 -4.63 -5.98 -0.51
CA THR A 64 -4.61 -6.83 -1.69
C THR A 64 -3.82 -6.21 -2.82
N VAL A 65 -3.22 -7.06 -3.64
CA VAL A 65 -2.52 -6.71 -4.87
C VAL A 65 -3.15 -7.50 -6.01
N ASN A 66 -3.75 -6.80 -6.98
CA ASN A 66 -4.53 -7.41 -8.06
C ASN A 66 -5.61 -8.38 -7.55
N GLY A 67 -6.24 -8.04 -6.42
CA GLY A 67 -7.27 -8.87 -5.77
C GLY A 67 -6.72 -10.03 -4.93
N ILE A 68 -5.41 -10.30 -4.98
CA ILE A 68 -4.76 -11.31 -4.13
C ILE A 68 -4.47 -10.69 -2.78
N GLU A 69 -5.04 -11.25 -1.73
CA GLU A 69 -4.75 -10.84 -0.36
C GLU A 69 -3.31 -11.16 0.03
N ILE A 70 -2.65 -10.18 0.65
CA ILE A 70 -1.31 -10.34 1.22
C ILE A 70 -1.36 -10.05 2.72
N ILE A 71 -0.77 -10.94 3.50
CA ILE A 71 -0.79 -10.84 4.96
C ILE A 71 0.12 -9.68 5.38
N ALA A 72 -0.49 -8.67 5.99
CA ALA A 72 0.21 -7.52 6.57
C ALA A 72 0.33 -7.69 8.09
N GLY A 73 1.55 -7.71 8.59
CA GLY A 73 1.82 -7.72 10.03
C GLY A 73 2.18 -6.32 10.52
N GLU A 74 1.54 -5.87 11.61
CA GLU A 74 1.94 -4.63 12.28
C GLU A 74 3.39 -4.75 12.77
N ARG A 75 4.18 -3.69 12.55
CA ARG A 75 5.59 -3.62 12.93
C ARG A 75 5.89 -2.56 13.95
N ALA A 76 5.11 -1.49 13.96
CA ALA A 76 5.25 -0.40 14.91
C ALA A 76 3.93 0.36 15.02
N ARG A 77 3.65 0.84 16.23
CA ARG A 77 2.55 1.75 16.51
C ARG A 77 2.97 2.72 17.60
N SER A 78 2.56 3.98 17.43
CA SER A 78 2.70 5.05 18.41
C SER A 78 1.39 5.81 18.52
N SER A 79 1.35 6.86 19.33
CA SER A 79 0.21 7.79 19.37
C SER A 79 0.03 8.59 18.09
N THR A 80 1.03 8.64 17.19
CA THR A 80 1.04 9.49 16.00
C THR A 80 1.12 8.74 14.68
N ALA A 81 1.55 7.47 14.69
CA ALA A 81 1.61 6.66 13.48
C ALA A 81 1.41 5.15 13.75
N SER A 82 1.08 4.42 12.68
CA SER A 82 1.11 2.95 12.64
C SER A 82 1.83 2.49 11.37
N ALA A 83 2.49 1.34 11.42
CA ALA A 83 3.25 0.79 10.30
C ALA A 83 3.11 -0.73 10.20
N TYR A 84 2.97 -1.21 8.97
CA TYR A 84 2.74 -2.60 8.60
C TYR A 84 3.75 -3.04 7.55
N SER A 85 4.11 -4.32 7.57
CA SER A 85 4.89 -4.95 6.50
C SER A 85 4.21 -6.20 5.99
N SER A 86 4.21 -6.38 4.67
CA SER A 86 3.76 -7.56 3.97
C SER A 86 4.75 -7.97 2.88
N TYR A 87 4.56 -9.15 2.32
CA TYR A 87 5.35 -9.65 1.19
C TYR A 87 4.44 -10.00 0.03
N TYR A 88 4.77 -9.47 -1.14
CA TYR A 88 4.09 -9.74 -2.39
C TYR A 88 5.02 -10.55 -3.31
N SER A 89 4.56 -11.72 -3.75
CA SER A 89 5.30 -12.58 -4.67
C SER A 89 4.78 -12.42 -6.10
N THR A 90 5.70 -12.32 -7.04
CA THR A 90 5.42 -12.35 -8.48
C THR A 90 5.75 -13.71 -9.09
N LYS A 91 5.94 -14.73 -8.25
CA LYS A 91 6.21 -16.10 -8.70
C LYS A 91 5.05 -16.64 -9.53
N GLY A 92 5.35 -17.12 -10.73
CA GLY A 92 4.34 -17.61 -11.67
C GLY A 92 3.58 -16.52 -12.43
N LEU A 93 3.89 -15.24 -12.22
CA LEU A 93 3.35 -14.16 -13.06
C LEU A 93 4.15 -14.06 -14.35
N GLN A 94 3.44 -14.14 -15.48
CA GLN A 94 4.04 -14.00 -16.79
C GLN A 94 4.56 -12.57 -17.00
N PRO A 95 5.77 -12.40 -17.55
CA PRO A 95 6.24 -11.07 -17.91
C PRO A 95 5.30 -10.40 -18.92
N SER A 96 4.96 -9.14 -18.68
CA SER A 96 4.22 -8.33 -19.64
C SER A 96 4.96 -8.29 -20.99
N LYS A 97 4.24 -8.26 -22.11
CA LYS A 97 4.84 -8.11 -23.44
C LYS A 97 5.71 -6.85 -23.49
N ARG A 98 6.85 -6.90 -24.20
CA ARG A 98 7.74 -5.74 -24.35
C ARG A 98 6.96 -4.52 -24.84
N GLY A 99 7.08 -3.40 -24.11
CA GLY A 99 6.41 -2.14 -24.44
C GLY A 99 4.96 -2.04 -23.94
N SER A 100 4.37 -3.14 -23.44
CA SER A 100 3.06 -3.11 -22.78
C SER A 100 3.19 -2.75 -21.30
N ARG A 101 2.09 -2.27 -20.72
CA ARG A 101 1.94 -2.00 -19.29
C ARG A 101 0.66 -2.67 -18.82
N GLU A 102 0.71 -3.27 -17.65
CA GLU A 102 -0.44 -3.85 -16.98
C GLU A 102 -0.83 -2.98 -15.79
N ASN A 103 -2.14 -2.91 -15.51
CA ASN A 103 -2.62 -2.20 -14.34
C ASN A 103 -2.33 -3.05 -13.10
N MET A 104 -1.68 -2.44 -12.11
CA MET A 104 -1.49 -3.03 -10.79
C MET A 104 -2.39 -2.30 -9.80
N THR A 105 -3.39 -3.00 -9.27
CA THR A 105 -4.33 -2.44 -8.28
C THR A 105 -3.88 -2.83 -6.89
N ILE A 106 -3.71 -1.83 -6.02
CA ILE A 106 -3.42 -2.05 -4.60
C ILE A 106 -4.63 -1.54 -3.82
N THR A 107 -5.30 -2.43 -3.11
CA THR A 107 -6.48 -2.11 -2.31
C THR A 107 -6.13 -2.23 -0.83
N MET A 108 -6.53 -1.22 -0.05
CA MET A 108 -6.37 -1.20 1.40
C MET A 108 -7.74 -1.00 2.05
N LYS A 109 -8.11 -1.86 2.99
CA LYS A 109 -9.23 -1.63 3.91
C LYS A 109 -8.68 -1.20 5.25
N VAL A 110 -9.12 -0.04 5.71
CA VAL A 110 -8.63 0.60 6.93
C VAL A 110 -9.81 0.83 7.85
N LEU A 111 -9.69 0.42 9.11
CA LEU A 111 -10.72 0.67 10.10
C LEU A 111 -10.60 2.11 10.62
N LEU A 112 -11.71 2.85 10.54
CA LEU A 112 -11.82 4.17 11.15
C LEU A 112 -12.16 3.95 12.62
N ILE A 113 -11.20 4.22 13.49
CA ILE A 113 -11.41 4.13 14.93
C ILE A 113 -12.05 5.44 15.40
N ASP A 114 -13.36 5.42 15.65
CA ASP A 114 -14.05 6.44 16.45
C ASP A 114 -14.16 5.92 17.90
N PHE A 115 -13.16 6.15 18.75
CA PHE A 115 -13.33 5.90 20.18
C PHE A 115 -13.79 7.17 20.89
N LEU A 116 -15.11 7.27 21.11
CA LEU A 116 -15.70 8.08 22.15
C LEU A 116 -16.22 7.10 23.22
N ILE A 117 -15.32 6.64 24.09
CA ILE A 117 -15.73 5.95 25.32
C ILE A 117 -15.39 6.87 26.49
N HIS A 118 -16.32 7.77 26.81
CA HIS A 118 -16.42 8.31 28.15
C HIS A 118 -17.05 7.21 29.01
N LEU A 119 -16.24 6.52 29.82
CA LEU A 119 -16.78 5.78 30.95
C LEU A 119 -16.87 6.70 32.18
N PRO A 120 -17.91 6.51 33.01
CA PRO A 120 -18.33 7.41 34.08
C PRO A 120 -17.32 7.57 35.21
#